data_AF-A0A1C6KKK8-F1
#
_entry.id   AF-A0A1C6KKK8-F1
#
_cell.length_a   1.000
_cell.length_b   1.000
_cell.length_c   1.000
_cell.angle_alpha   90.00
_cell.angle_beta   90.00
_cell.angle_gamma   90.00
#
_symmetry.space_group_name_H-M   'P 1'
#
loop_
_entity.id
_entity.type
_entity.pdbx_description
1 polymer ?
#
loop_
_entity_poly.entity_id
_entity_poly.type
_entity_poly.pdbx_seq_one_letter_code
_entity_poly.pdbx_strand_id
1 'polypeptide(L)'
;MAKCKNVDIKTAIKIVTEAAKQYDVYLNDRHFMVVYQEGSEQKYVKFGFRDMNFLHLIGIKTTLKAKQFYQACLDHKLAEKDIVGFTKGSTQQKLSVLPHLSKIFYNNCMIGYSIDNGVYL
;
A
#
# COMPACT_ATOMS: atom_id res chain seq x y z
N MET A 1 -11.96 -18.51 9.13
CA MET A 1 -10.89 -17.98 8.27
C MET A 1 -11.44 -17.79 6.86
N ALA A 2 -11.60 -16.56 6.39
CA ALA A 2 -12.04 -16.32 5.01
C ALA A 2 -10.94 -16.78 4.04
N LYS A 3 -11.26 -17.75 3.17
CA LYS A 3 -10.38 -18.08 2.03
C LYS A 3 -10.27 -16.83 1.16
N CYS A 4 -9.12 -16.15 1.15
CA CYS A 4 -8.84 -15.15 0.13
C CYS A 4 -8.93 -15.85 -1.23
N LYS A 5 -9.94 -15.50 -2.03
CA LYS A 5 -10.00 -15.90 -3.44
C LYS A 5 -8.71 -15.43 -4.10
N ASN A 6 -8.02 -16.32 -4.81
CA ASN A 6 -6.86 -15.93 -5.59
C ASN A 6 -7.33 -14.98 -6.71
N VAL A 7 -6.88 -13.75 -6.64
CA VAL A 7 -7.10 -12.70 -7.63
C VAL A 7 -6.24 -13.01 -8.85
N ASP A 8 -6.84 -13.06 -10.05
CA ASP A 8 -6.12 -13.18 -11.31
C ASP A 8 -5.41 -11.87 -11.70
N ILE A 9 -4.48 -11.92 -12.66
CA ILE A 9 -3.68 -10.76 -13.05
C ILE A 9 -4.51 -9.58 -13.58
N LYS A 10 -5.60 -9.83 -14.31
CA LYS A 10 -6.47 -8.77 -14.86
C LYS A 10 -7.22 -8.06 -13.74
N THR A 11 -7.72 -8.83 -12.78
CA THR A 11 -8.38 -8.31 -11.59
C THR A 11 -7.37 -7.56 -10.71
N ALA A 12 -6.14 -8.05 -10.60
CA ALA A 12 -5.08 -7.38 -9.85
C ALA A 12 -4.71 -6.02 -10.47
N ILE A 13 -4.58 -5.93 -11.80
CA ILE A 13 -4.34 -4.65 -12.50
C ILE A 13 -5.44 -3.65 -12.17
N LYS A 14 -6.71 -4.06 -12.23
CA LYS A 14 -7.84 -3.18 -11.86
C LYS A 14 -7.74 -2.68 -10.42
N ILE A 15 -7.48 -3.57 -9.46
CA ILE A 15 -7.32 -3.22 -8.04
C ILE A 15 -6.18 -2.24 -7.84
N VAL A 16 -5.03 -2.49 -8.46
CA VAL A 16 -3.83 -1.68 -8.28
C VAL A 16 -3.98 -0.31 -8.93
N THR A 17 -4.59 -0.24 -10.12
CA THR A 17 -4.88 1.03 -10.78
C THR A 17 -5.85 1.88 -9.95
N GLU A 18 -6.89 1.27 -9.37
CA GLU A 18 -7.79 2.00 -8.48
C GLU A 18 -7.07 2.42 -7.19
N ALA A 19 -6.28 1.53 -6.59
CA ALA A 19 -5.46 1.86 -5.42
C ALA A 19 -4.47 3.00 -5.70
N ALA A 20 -3.93 3.10 -6.92
CA ALA A 20 -3.03 4.19 -7.31
C ALA A 20 -3.74 5.55 -7.32
N LYS A 21 -4.97 5.60 -7.84
CA LYS A 21 -5.80 6.82 -7.80
C LYS A 21 -6.11 7.25 -6.38
N GLN A 22 -6.54 6.30 -5.56
CA GLN A 22 -6.82 6.54 -4.15
C GLN A 22 -5.56 7.02 -3.41
N TYR A 23 -4.42 6.40 -3.68
CA TYR A 23 -3.14 6.81 -3.12
C TYR A 23 -2.77 8.23 -3.54
N ASP A 24 -2.95 8.59 -4.82
CA ASP A 24 -2.62 9.93 -5.33
C ASP A 24 -3.44 11.03 -4.65
N VAL A 25 -4.75 10.81 -4.53
CA VAL A 25 -5.67 11.79 -3.94
C VAL A 25 -5.46 11.93 -2.43
N TYR A 26 -5.30 10.80 -1.73
CA TYR A 26 -5.43 10.76 -0.28
C TYR A 26 -4.11 10.65 0.46
N LEU A 27 -3.03 10.18 -0.16
CA LEU A 27 -1.79 9.86 0.54
C LEU A 27 -0.55 10.52 -0.08
N ASN A 28 -0.46 10.61 -1.40
CA ASN A 28 0.70 11.17 -2.08
C ASN A 28 0.99 12.60 -1.59
N ASP A 29 2.27 12.91 -1.39
CA ASP A 29 2.80 14.14 -0.79
C ASP A 29 2.34 14.46 0.64
N ARG A 30 1.62 13.54 1.30
CA ARG A 30 1.25 13.68 2.72
C ARG A 30 2.27 13.05 3.63
N HIS A 31 2.37 13.61 4.83
CA HIS A 31 3.27 13.14 5.88
C HIS A 31 2.48 12.53 7.02
N PHE A 32 3.00 11.43 7.53
CA PHE A 32 2.50 10.71 8.68
C PHE A 32 3.52 10.80 9.80
N MET A 33 3.02 10.84 11.03
CA MET A 33 3.83 10.84 12.23
C MET A 33 3.36 9.70 13.12
N VAL A 34 4.28 8.84 13.49
CA VAL A 34 4.05 7.78 14.48
C VAL A 34 4.74 8.23 15.75
N VAL A 35 3.94 8.45 16.78
CA VAL A 35 4.42 8.77 18.13
C VAL A 35 4.36 7.49 18.95
N TYR A 36 5.44 7.16 19.63
CA TYR A 36 5.54 5.94 20.43
C TYR A 36 6.38 6.19 21.68
N GLN A 37 6.28 5.28 22.63
CA GLN A 37 7.04 5.35 23.87
C GLN A 37 8.13 4.27 23.88
N GLU A 38 9.35 4.68 24.22
CA GLU A 38 10.50 3.81 24.40
C GLU A 38 11.02 3.97 25.83
N GLY A 39 10.66 3.04 26.71
CA GLY A 39 10.88 3.18 28.16
C GLY A 39 10.10 4.36 28.74
N SER A 40 10.79 5.32 29.35
CA SER A 40 10.20 6.56 29.86
C SER A 40 10.20 7.72 28.85
N GLU A 41 10.79 7.54 27.66
CA GLU A 41 10.94 8.60 26.67
C GLU A 41 9.86 8.51 25.59
N GLN A 42 9.26 9.64 25.24
CA GLN A 42 8.36 9.75 24.09
C GLN A 42 9.17 10.08 22.83
N LYS A 43 9.05 9.24 21.81
CA LYS A 43 9.72 9.39 20.51
C LYS A 43 8.71 9.51 19.39
N TYR A 44 9.17 10.01 18.24
CA TYR A 44 8.36 10.01 17.03
C TYR A 44 9.21 9.76 15.80
N VAL A 45 8.59 9.15 14.79
CA VAL A 45 9.12 9.07 13.43
C VAL A 45 8.14 9.75 12.48
N LYS A 46 8.67 10.56 11.56
CA LYS A 46 7.90 11.20 10.49
C LYS A 46 8.31 10.58 9.16
N PHE A 47 7.33 10.22 8.34
CA PHE A 47 7.57 9.73 6.98
C PHE A 47 6.54 10.29 6.00
N GLY A 48 6.93 10.40 4.73
CA GLY A 48 6.07 10.89 3.66
C GLY A 48 5.71 9.79 2.69
N PHE A 49 4.45 9.78 2.23
CA PHE A 49 4.05 9.02 1.06
C PHE A 49 4.44 9.80 -0.19
N ARG A 50 5.00 9.08 -1.17
CA ARG A 50 5.53 9.62 -2.43
C ARG A 50 5.27 8.62 -3.53
N ASP A 51 5.17 9.11 -4.76
CA ASP A 51 5.02 8.31 -5.98
C ASP A 51 5.89 7.02 -6.00
N MET A 52 7.17 7.14 -5.67
CA MET A 52 8.13 6.03 -5.67
C MET A 52 7.88 4.97 -4.59
N ASN A 53 7.15 5.31 -3.53
CA ASN A 53 6.83 4.39 -2.44
C ASN A 53 5.67 3.46 -2.80
N PHE A 54 4.85 3.83 -3.79
CA PHE A 54 3.65 3.08 -4.15
C PHE A 54 3.98 1.63 -4.53
N LEU A 55 4.98 1.40 -5.38
CA LEU A 55 5.34 0.03 -5.82
C LEU A 55 5.69 -0.89 -4.64
N HIS A 56 6.43 -0.39 -3.65
CA HIS A 56 6.82 -1.14 -2.45
C HIS A 56 5.61 -1.52 -1.59
N LEU A 57 4.65 -0.61 -1.47
CA LEU A 57 3.40 -0.82 -0.75
C LEU A 57 2.56 -1.91 -1.40
N ILE A 58 2.41 -1.86 -2.72
CA ILE A 58 1.63 -2.83 -3.51
C ILE A 58 2.23 -4.24 -3.45
N GLY A 59 3.56 -4.35 -3.46
CA GLY A 59 4.24 -5.65 -3.37
C GLY A 59 4.05 -6.53 -4.61
N ILE A 60 3.89 -5.92 -5.78
CA ILE A 60 3.95 -6.59 -7.08
C ILE A 60 5.36 -6.45 -7.64
N LYS A 61 5.85 -7.49 -8.31
CA LYS A 61 7.10 -7.43 -9.08
C LYS A 61 6.79 -6.97 -10.50
N THR A 62 7.58 -6.04 -11.00
CA THR A 62 7.43 -5.44 -12.33
C THR A 62 8.81 -5.18 -12.93
N THR A 63 8.89 -5.11 -14.25
CA THR A 63 10.09 -4.64 -14.97
C THR A 63 10.19 -3.11 -15.00
N LEU A 64 9.10 -2.40 -14.68
CA LEU A 64 9.04 -0.95 -14.67
C LEU A 64 9.74 -0.37 -13.44
N LYS A 65 10.35 0.81 -13.58
CA LYS A 65 10.83 1.57 -12.40
C LYS A 65 9.63 2.06 -11.59
N ALA A 66 9.80 2.24 -10.27
CA ALA A 66 8.71 2.60 -9.35
C ALA A 66 7.85 3.79 -9.82
N LYS A 67 8.48 4.89 -10.27
CA LYS A 67 7.74 6.06 -10.80
C LYS A 67 7.00 5.76 -12.10
N GLN A 68 7.61 5.00 -13.00
CA GLN A 68 6.99 4.61 -14.27
C GLN A 68 5.79 3.69 -14.03
N PHE A 69 5.93 2.74 -13.10
CA PHE A 69 4.84 1.87 -12.66
C PHE A 69 3.68 2.69 -12.11
N TYR A 70 3.97 3.64 -11.21
CA TYR A 70 2.95 4.50 -10.62
C TYR A 70 2.21 5.33 -11.69
N GLN A 71 2.94 5.97 -12.60
CA GLN A 71 2.33 6.74 -13.70
C GLN A 71 1.52 5.84 -14.64
N ALA A 72 2.03 4.65 -14.98
CA ALA A 72 1.30 3.68 -15.80
C ALA A 72 -0.02 3.23 -15.15
N CYS A 73 -0.06 3.15 -13.81
CA CYS A 73 -1.30 2.91 -13.09
C CYS A 73 -2.28 4.07 -13.25
N LEU A 74 -1.84 5.31 -13.00
CA LEU A 74 -2.70 6.50 -13.10
C LEU A 74 -3.24 6.72 -14.53
N ASP A 75 -2.39 6.48 -15.53
CA ASP A 75 -2.72 6.62 -16.95
C ASP A 75 -3.57 5.47 -17.51
N HIS A 76 -3.89 4.44 -16.72
CA HIS A 76 -4.52 3.19 -17.19
C HIS A 76 -3.73 2.45 -18.29
N LYS A 77 -2.40 2.56 -18.28
CA LYS A 77 -1.49 1.96 -19.26
C LYS A 77 -0.73 0.73 -18.73
N LEU A 78 -0.95 0.32 -17.48
CA LEU A 78 -0.34 -0.88 -16.92
C LEU A 78 -0.90 -2.14 -17.60
N ALA A 79 -0.04 -2.92 -18.24
CA ALA A 79 -0.40 -4.14 -18.94
C ALA A 79 0.08 -5.41 -18.21
N GLU A 80 -0.50 -6.56 -18.55
CA GLU A 80 -0.13 -7.86 -17.95
C GLU A 80 1.36 -8.19 -18.12
N LYS A 81 1.95 -7.84 -19.28
CA LYS A 81 3.38 -8.06 -19.58
C LYS A 81 4.32 -7.28 -18.64
N ASP A 82 3.83 -6.22 -18.01
CA ASP A 82 4.63 -5.39 -17.11
C ASP A 82 4.72 -6.01 -15.71
N ILE A 83 3.91 -7.03 -15.41
CA ILE A 83 3.88 -7.74 -14.13
C ILE A 83 4.65 -9.06 -14.26
N VAL A 84 5.57 -9.31 -13.33
CA VAL A 84 6.44 -10.48 -13.35
C VAL A 84 6.16 -11.37 -12.15
N GLY A 85 6.13 -12.69 -12.38
CA GLY A 85 6.10 -13.66 -11.29
C GLY A 85 4.89 -13.49 -10.37
N PHE A 86 3.72 -13.22 -10.95
CA PHE A 86 2.45 -13.12 -10.23
C PHE A 86 2.06 -14.50 -9.67
N THR A 87 2.59 -14.81 -8.48
CA THR A 87 2.42 -16.10 -7.81
C THR A 87 1.55 -15.97 -6.56
N LYS A 88 1.07 -17.10 -6.05
CA LYS A 88 0.30 -17.18 -4.80
C LYS A 88 1.22 -16.83 -3.61
N GLY A 89 0.77 -15.97 -2.70
CA GLY A 89 1.57 -15.56 -1.54
C GLY A 89 1.14 -14.23 -0.94
N SER A 90 2.07 -13.50 -0.33
CA SER A 90 1.84 -12.21 0.35
C SER A 90 1.26 -11.12 -0.57
N THR A 91 1.54 -11.16 -1.87
CA THR A 91 0.93 -10.25 -2.86
C THR A 91 -0.60 -10.34 -2.86
N GLN A 92 -1.18 -11.54 -2.69
CA GLN A 92 -2.65 -11.72 -2.65
C GLN A 92 -3.26 -11.11 -1.38
N GLN A 93 -2.57 -11.19 -0.24
CA GLN A 93 -2.98 -10.55 1.01
C GLN A 93 -2.89 -9.01 0.90
N LYS A 94 -1.84 -8.50 0.25
CA LYS A 94 -1.75 -7.06 -0.02
C LYS A 94 -2.89 -6.58 -0.92
N LEU A 95 -3.16 -7.30 -2.01
CA LEU A 95 -4.25 -6.97 -2.93
C LEU A 95 -5.63 -6.92 -2.26
N SER A 96 -5.90 -7.71 -1.23
CA SER A 96 -7.19 -7.67 -0.53
C SER A 96 -7.35 -6.44 0.38
N VAL A 97 -6.25 -5.85 0.87
CA VAL A 97 -6.31 -4.71 1.79
C VAL A 97 -6.11 -3.35 1.10
N LEU A 98 -5.45 -3.32 -0.06
CA LEU A 98 -5.14 -2.08 -0.78
C LEU A 98 -6.35 -1.17 -1.07
N PRO A 99 -7.55 -1.69 -1.44
CA PRO A 99 -8.73 -0.84 -1.64
C PRO A 99 -9.18 -0.06 -0.39
N HIS A 100 -8.75 -0.50 0.80
CA HIS A 100 -9.13 0.11 2.07
C HIS A 100 -8.05 1.03 2.64
N LEU A 101 -6.86 1.03 2.04
CA LEU A 101 -5.67 1.66 2.62
C LEU A 101 -5.81 3.18 2.74
N SER A 102 -6.29 3.85 1.69
CA SER A 102 -6.57 5.29 1.73
C SER A 102 -7.57 5.64 2.83
N LYS A 103 -8.63 4.85 2.99
CA LYS A 103 -9.66 5.07 4.02
C LYS A 103 -9.11 4.93 5.44
N ILE A 104 -8.15 4.03 5.65
CA ILE A 104 -7.52 3.82 6.96
C ILE A 104 -6.59 4.99 7.30
N PHE A 105 -5.80 5.47 6.35
CA PHE A 105 -4.79 6.50 6.62
C PHE A 105 -5.29 7.94 6.46
N TYR A 106 -6.33 8.17 5.67
CA TYR A 106 -6.81 9.52 5.39
C TYR A 106 -7.67 10.06 6.54
N ASN A 107 -7.26 11.21 7.10
CA ASN A 107 -7.95 11.93 8.18
C ASN A 107 -8.19 11.14 9.48
N ASN A 108 -7.50 10.02 9.71
CA ASN A 108 -7.60 9.27 10.95
C ASN A 108 -6.39 9.51 11.83
N CYS A 109 -6.64 9.87 13.10
CA CYS A 109 -5.66 9.71 14.17
C CYS A 109 -5.87 8.32 14.76
N MET A 110 -4.87 7.45 14.63
CA MET A 110 -4.90 6.09 15.16
C MET A 110 -4.11 6.05 16.47
N ILE A 111 -4.78 5.67 17.56
CA ILE A 111 -4.17 5.49 18.89
C ILE A 111 -4.42 4.05 19.28
N GLY A 112 -3.38 3.36 19.73
CA GLY A 112 -3.51 1.95 20.06
C GLY A 112 -2.36 1.46 20.92
N TYR A 113 -2.53 0.26 21.47
CA TYR A 113 -1.50 -0.40 22.26
C TYR A 113 -0.52 -1.13 21.34
N SER A 114 0.78 -0.96 21.60
CA SER A 114 1.81 -1.76 20.94
C SER A 114 1.65 -3.21 21.35
N ILE A 115 1.62 -4.10 20.35
CA ILE A 115 1.73 -5.55 20.52
C ILE A 115 2.99 -5.99 19.77
N ASP A 116 3.59 -7.14 20.12
CA ASP A 116 4.90 -7.56 19.62
C ASP A 116 5.10 -7.37 18.10
N ASN A 117 4.05 -7.60 17.29
CA ASN A 117 4.10 -7.50 15.83
C ASN A 117 3.13 -6.48 15.23
N GLY A 118 2.62 -5.50 15.99
CA GLY A 118 1.63 -4.55 15.47
C GLY A 118 1.07 -3.54 16.47
N VAL A 119 -0.10 -3.00 16.14
CA VAL A 119 -0.83 -2.05 16.98
C VAL A 119 -2.28 -2.52 17.11
N TYR A 120 -2.77 -2.63 18.33
CA TYR A 120 -4.19 -2.84 18.61
C TYR A 120 -4.88 -1.47 18.69
N LEU A 121 -5.67 -1.15 17.66
CA LEU A 121 -6.45 0.09 17.51
C LEU A 121 -7.81 0.00 18.20
#